data_AF-A0A9X5HD55-F1
#
_entry.id   AF-A0A9X5HD55-F1
#
_cell.length_a   1.000
_cell.length_b   1.000
_cell.length_c   1.000
_cell.angle_alpha   90.00
_cell.angle_beta   90.00
_cell.angle_gamma   90.00
#
_symmetry.space_group_name_H-M   'P 1'
#
loop_
_entity.id
_entity.type
_entity.pdbx_description
1 polymer ?
#
loop_
_entity_poly.entity_id
_entity_poly.type
_entity_poly.pdbx_seq_one_letter_code
_entity_poly.pdbx_strand_id
1 'polypeptide(L)'
;GPAGAVPGALAAVLLATAVTAAFAVPVATVEVRGLFESVRPPGTDTFAVLTDVGVLGTIVAFALIASAESLFSAAAVDRLHTGPRTRYNRELMAQGAGNTVCGLLGALPMTAVIVRSSANVQAGARTKASRVLHGVWLLLFAALLPSALALIPLPALAGILIHAGWKLIPFRGLVTLWRGQRGEALILVVTAVSIVAVNMFEGVLIGLALSVVKTAWESSKVKLEVMDKGAGPVQVHLSGNATFLRLPKILDTLESLPQDRPVELDLTALHHLDHACSTALSHWAERHSGADTPPVRLTTR
;
A
#
# COMPACT_ATOMS: atom_id res chain seq x y z
N GLY A 1 -23.87 -29.44 -10.93
CA GLY A 1 -25.22 -29.45 -11.55
C GLY A 1 -25.39 -28.22 -12.42
N PRO A 2 -26.39 -28.17 -13.32
CA PRO A 2 -26.55 -27.11 -14.33
C PRO A 2 -26.89 -25.72 -13.75
N ALA A 3 -27.05 -25.59 -12.42
CA ALA A 3 -27.08 -24.31 -11.72
C ALA A 3 -25.72 -23.56 -11.67
N GLY A 4 -24.65 -24.15 -12.21
CA GLY A 4 -23.29 -23.59 -12.17
C GLY A 4 -22.94 -22.57 -13.27
N ALA A 5 -23.87 -22.21 -14.16
CA ALA A 5 -23.58 -21.37 -15.32
C ALA A 5 -23.83 -19.86 -15.12
N VAL A 6 -24.61 -19.46 -14.12
CA VAL A 6 -25.02 -18.06 -13.94
C VAL A 6 -24.21 -17.42 -12.79
N PRO A 7 -23.50 -16.30 -13.04
CA PRO A 7 -22.81 -15.57 -11.97
C PRO A 7 -23.81 -15.16 -10.88
N GLY A 8 -23.49 -15.44 -9.61
CA GLY A 8 -24.39 -15.14 -8.49
C GLY A 8 -24.79 -13.67 -8.41
N ALA A 9 -23.89 -12.74 -8.79
CA ALA A 9 -24.21 -11.32 -8.87
C ALA A 9 -25.29 -11.02 -9.92
N LEU A 10 -25.25 -11.67 -11.10
CA LEU A 10 -26.26 -11.49 -12.14
C LEU A 10 -27.61 -12.04 -11.66
N ALA A 11 -27.62 -13.23 -11.06
CA ALA A 11 -28.84 -13.80 -10.49
C ALA A 11 -29.44 -12.90 -9.40
N ALA A 12 -28.61 -12.32 -8.54
CA ALA A 12 -29.05 -11.40 -7.50
C ALA A 12 -29.68 -10.12 -8.07
N VAL A 13 -29.08 -9.50 -9.10
CA VAL A 13 -29.67 -8.34 -9.78
C VAL A 13 -31.01 -8.73 -10.41
N LEU A 14 -31.06 -9.82 -11.18
CA LEU A 14 -32.29 -10.25 -11.86
C LEU A 14 -33.43 -10.53 -10.88
N LEU A 15 -33.14 -11.23 -9.78
CA LEU A 15 -34.12 -11.51 -8.73
C LEU A 15 -34.59 -10.22 -8.05
N ALA A 16 -33.66 -9.33 -7.69
CA ALA A 16 -34.01 -8.06 -7.06
C ALA A 16 -34.86 -7.20 -7.99
N THR A 17 -34.49 -7.07 -9.28
CA THR A 17 -35.27 -6.36 -10.28
C THR A 17 -36.67 -6.96 -10.44
N ALA A 18 -36.79 -8.29 -10.49
CA ALA A 18 -38.07 -8.98 -10.61
C ALA A 18 -38.97 -8.73 -9.39
N VAL A 19 -38.40 -8.80 -8.17
CA VAL A 19 -39.13 -8.52 -6.93
C VAL A 19 -39.58 -7.06 -6.87
N THR A 20 -38.68 -6.11 -7.15
CA THR A 20 -39.04 -4.68 -7.11
C THR A 20 -40.09 -4.32 -8.14
N ALA A 21 -40.04 -4.93 -9.34
CA ALA A 21 -41.04 -4.75 -10.37
C ALA A 21 -42.39 -5.40 -10.02
N ALA A 22 -42.39 -6.63 -9.51
CA ALA A 22 -43.61 -7.38 -9.20
C ALA A 22 -44.39 -6.78 -8.02
N PHE A 23 -43.69 -6.27 -7.01
CA PHE A 23 -44.30 -5.70 -5.81
C PHE A 23 -44.37 -4.16 -5.84
N ALA A 24 -44.01 -3.52 -6.95
CA ALA A 24 -43.97 -2.07 -7.11
C ALA A 24 -43.27 -1.35 -5.93
N VAL A 25 -42.16 -1.92 -5.47
CA VAL A 25 -41.45 -1.43 -4.29
C VAL A 25 -40.84 -0.07 -4.62
N PRO A 26 -41.09 0.99 -3.83
CA PRO A 26 -40.58 2.33 -4.10
C PRO A 26 -39.09 2.41 -3.72
N VAL A 27 -38.22 1.92 -4.62
CA VAL A 27 -36.77 2.00 -4.49
C VAL A 27 -36.18 2.80 -5.64
N ALA A 28 -35.10 3.53 -5.37
CA ALA A 28 -34.33 4.18 -6.41
C ALA A 28 -33.73 3.12 -7.35
N THR A 29 -33.81 3.39 -8.65
CA THR A 29 -33.21 2.56 -9.71
C THR A 29 -32.05 3.30 -10.37
N VAL A 30 -31.30 2.59 -11.21
CA VAL A 30 -30.19 3.17 -11.97
C VAL A 30 -30.71 4.23 -12.95
N GLU A 31 -30.13 5.43 -12.90
CA GLU A 31 -30.33 6.43 -13.94
C GLU A 31 -29.44 6.14 -15.14
N VAL A 32 -30.03 5.92 -16.30
CA VAL A 32 -29.32 5.70 -17.55
C VAL A 32 -29.53 6.91 -18.45
N ARG A 33 -28.48 7.72 -18.60
CA ARG A 33 -28.46 8.85 -19.55
C ARG A 33 -28.08 8.34 -20.95
N GLY A 34 -28.45 9.10 -21.98
CA GLY A 34 -27.99 8.79 -23.33
C GLY A 34 -26.47 8.77 -23.41
N LEU A 35 -25.89 7.86 -24.22
CA LEU A 35 -24.43 7.75 -24.36
C LEU A 35 -23.78 9.08 -24.75
N PHE A 36 -24.41 9.83 -25.66
CA PHE A 36 -23.92 11.14 -26.09
C PHE A 36 -24.05 12.22 -24.99
N GLU A 37 -25.09 12.17 -24.17
CA GLU A 37 -25.28 13.09 -23.05
C GLU A 37 -24.31 12.82 -21.87
N SER A 38 -23.77 11.60 -21.85
CA SER A 38 -22.80 11.17 -20.84
C SER A 38 -21.39 11.69 -21.13
N VAL A 39 -21.09 12.05 -22.39
CA VAL A 39 -19.80 12.65 -22.76
C VAL A 39 -19.83 14.12 -22.43
N ARG A 40 -18.96 14.53 -21.50
CA ARG A 40 -18.86 15.91 -21.01
C ARG A 40 -17.42 16.38 -21.13
N PRO A 41 -17.01 16.88 -22.31
CA PRO A 41 -15.64 17.34 -22.49
C PRO A 41 -15.34 18.51 -21.54
N PRO A 42 -14.11 18.60 -21.01
CA PRO A 42 -13.74 19.62 -20.04
C PRO A 42 -13.85 21.03 -20.65
N GLY A 43 -14.54 21.92 -19.95
CA GLY A 43 -14.62 23.33 -20.28
C GLY A 43 -13.40 24.12 -19.79
N THR A 44 -13.35 25.40 -20.14
CA THR A 44 -12.28 26.32 -19.71
C THR A 44 -12.27 26.54 -18.19
N ASP A 45 -13.43 26.46 -17.55
CA ASP A 45 -13.63 26.46 -16.10
C ASP A 45 -12.90 25.30 -15.40
N THR A 46 -12.88 24.12 -16.03
CA THR A 46 -12.20 22.93 -15.50
C THR A 46 -10.69 23.14 -15.44
N PHE A 47 -10.11 23.84 -16.42
CA PHE A 47 -8.69 24.16 -16.42
C PHE A 47 -8.33 25.24 -15.40
N ALA A 48 -9.24 26.17 -15.10
CA ALA A 48 -9.02 27.17 -14.05
C ALA A 48 -8.83 26.50 -12.67
N VAL A 49 -9.58 25.43 -12.40
CA VAL A 49 -9.49 24.64 -11.15
C VAL A 49 -8.13 23.96 -10.97
N LEU A 50 -7.34 23.74 -12.03
CA LEU A 50 -5.99 23.17 -11.93
C LEU A 50 -4.97 24.12 -11.29
N THR A 51 -5.32 25.40 -11.12
CA THR A 51 -4.46 26.37 -10.40
C THR A 51 -4.54 26.20 -8.88
N ASP A 52 -5.55 25.46 -8.38
CA ASP A 52 -5.72 25.17 -6.97
C ASP A 52 -4.75 24.08 -6.50
N VAL A 53 -3.96 24.41 -5.48
CA VAL A 53 -2.93 23.51 -4.92
C VAL A 53 -3.54 22.24 -4.31
N GLY A 54 -4.73 22.34 -3.71
CA GLY A 54 -5.45 21.20 -3.14
C GLY A 54 -5.93 20.22 -4.22
N VAL A 55 -6.35 20.76 -5.38
CA VAL A 55 -6.72 19.94 -6.55
C VAL A 55 -5.49 19.22 -7.10
N LEU A 56 -4.36 19.90 -7.24
CA LEU A 56 -3.10 19.27 -7.65
C LEU A 56 -2.67 18.16 -6.70
N GLY A 57 -2.79 18.38 -5.38
CA GLY A 57 -2.54 17.36 -4.37
C GLY A 57 -3.43 16.13 -4.56
N THR A 58 -4.72 16.34 -4.83
CA THR A 58 -5.69 15.27 -5.11
C THR A 58 -5.37 14.52 -6.41
N ILE A 59 -4.93 15.22 -7.46
CA ILE A 59 -4.52 14.60 -8.73
C ILE A 59 -3.30 13.68 -8.51
N VAL A 60 -2.28 14.17 -7.80
CA VAL A 60 -1.09 13.38 -7.47
C VAL A 60 -1.47 12.17 -6.62
N ALA A 61 -2.34 12.36 -5.63
CA ALA A 61 -2.86 11.29 -4.79
C ALA A 61 -3.52 10.18 -5.62
N PHE A 62 -4.49 10.53 -6.47
CA PHE A 62 -5.18 9.57 -7.33
C PHE A 62 -4.22 8.90 -8.31
N ALA A 63 -3.27 9.64 -8.89
CA ALA A 63 -2.28 9.08 -9.81
C ALA A 63 -1.41 8.02 -9.12
N LEU A 64 -0.93 8.29 -7.90
CA LEU A 64 -0.14 7.35 -7.12
C LEU A 64 -0.94 6.11 -6.73
N ILE A 65 -2.17 6.30 -6.23
CA ILE A 65 -3.01 5.21 -5.76
C ILE A 65 -3.46 4.32 -6.92
N ALA A 66 -3.93 4.89 -8.02
CA ALA A 66 -4.31 4.14 -9.22
C ALA A 66 -3.11 3.38 -9.81
N SER A 67 -1.92 4.00 -9.82
CA SER A 67 -0.69 3.35 -10.29
C SER A 67 -0.30 2.16 -9.40
N ALA A 68 -0.34 2.34 -8.08
CA ALA A 68 -0.05 1.28 -7.13
C ALA A 68 -1.05 0.12 -7.27
N GLU A 69 -2.35 0.43 -7.35
CA GLU A 69 -3.41 -0.56 -7.54
C GLU A 69 -3.23 -1.36 -8.85
N SER A 70 -2.83 -0.68 -9.93
CA SER A 70 -2.56 -1.32 -11.21
C SER A 70 -1.35 -2.25 -11.17
N LEU A 71 -0.25 -1.81 -10.56
CA LEU A 71 0.94 -2.65 -10.37
C LEU A 71 0.65 -3.87 -9.49
N PHE A 72 -0.08 -3.69 -8.37
CA PHE A 72 -0.45 -4.79 -7.49
C PHE A 72 -1.42 -5.75 -8.16
N SER A 73 -2.41 -5.23 -8.90
CA SER A 73 -3.35 -6.05 -9.67
C SER A 73 -2.63 -6.84 -10.76
N ALA A 74 -1.72 -6.20 -11.52
CA ALA A 74 -0.91 -6.86 -12.53
C ALA A 74 -0.04 -7.96 -11.94
N ALA A 75 0.70 -7.66 -10.85
CA ALA A 75 1.56 -8.62 -10.17
C ALA A 75 0.77 -9.81 -9.61
N ALA A 76 -0.45 -9.58 -9.12
CA ALA A 76 -1.32 -10.64 -8.64
C ALA A 76 -1.88 -11.50 -9.78
N VAL A 77 -2.30 -10.89 -10.89
CA VAL A 77 -2.78 -11.60 -12.09
C VAL A 77 -1.66 -12.43 -12.73
N ASP A 78 -0.43 -11.91 -12.76
CA ASP A 78 0.77 -12.60 -13.23
C ASP A 78 1.05 -13.89 -12.43
N ARG A 79 0.54 -14.03 -11.20
CA ARG A 79 0.64 -15.25 -10.40
C ARG A 79 -0.44 -16.28 -10.74
N LEU A 80 -1.50 -15.89 -11.45
CA LEU A 80 -2.62 -16.76 -11.82
C LEU A 80 -2.42 -17.45 -13.17
N HIS A 81 -1.41 -17.07 -13.95
CA HIS A 81 -1.15 -17.65 -15.26
C HIS A 81 0.34 -17.90 -15.52
N THR A 82 0.63 -18.77 -16.48
CA THR A 82 1.99 -19.09 -16.94
C THR A 82 2.40 -18.34 -18.21
N GLY A 83 1.55 -17.45 -18.73
CA GLY A 83 1.82 -16.65 -19.92
C GLY A 83 2.87 -15.54 -19.71
N PRO A 84 3.07 -14.68 -20.73
CA PRO A 84 4.00 -13.55 -20.64
C PRO A 84 3.70 -12.65 -19.45
N ARG A 85 4.74 -12.29 -18.70
CA ARG A 85 4.64 -11.40 -17.53
C ARG A 85 4.34 -9.97 -17.94
N THR A 86 3.73 -9.22 -17.02
CA THR A 86 3.37 -7.83 -17.24
C THR A 86 4.61 -6.95 -17.32
N ARG A 87 4.64 -6.05 -18.31
CA ARG A 87 5.63 -4.97 -18.39
C ARG A 87 5.10 -3.75 -17.66
N TYR A 88 5.47 -3.60 -16.39
CA TYR A 88 4.94 -2.57 -15.48
C TYR A 88 4.99 -1.14 -16.03
N ASN A 89 6.10 -0.71 -16.64
CA ASN A 89 6.19 0.63 -17.25
C ASN A 89 5.15 0.82 -18.36
N ARG A 90 4.89 -0.22 -19.16
CA ARG A 90 3.90 -0.17 -20.23
C ARG A 90 2.47 -0.15 -19.67
N GLU A 91 2.23 -0.83 -18.56
CA GLU A 91 0.95 -0.79 -17.86
C GLU A 91 0.65 0.61 -17.32
N LEU A 92 1.63 1.23 -16.65
CA LEU A 92 1.49 2.60 -16.14
C LEU A 92 1.26 3.61 -17.27
N MET A 93 1.99 3.50 -18.38
CA MET A 93 1.76 4.36 -19.55
C MET A 93 0.36 4.14 -20.15
N ALA A 94 -0.11 2.89 -20.24
CA ALA A 94 -1.43 2.58 -20.77
C ALA A 94 -2.55 3.11 -19.87
N GLN A 95 -2.40 2.98 -18.55
CA GLN A 95 -3.32 3.56 -17.57
C GLN A 95 -3.34 5.08 -17.66
N GLY A 96 -2.17 5.72 -17.72
CA GLY A 96 -2.07 7.18 -17.88
C GLY A 96 -2.80 7.66 -19.14
N ALA A 97 -2.52 7.04 -20.29
CA ALA A 97 -3.20 7.35 -21.54
C ALA A 97 -4.72 7.11 -21.44
N GLY A 98 -5.15 6.00 -20.83
CA GLY A 98 -6.56 5.68 -20.62
C GLY A 98 -7.29 6.71 -19.75
N ASN A 99 -6.64 7.15 -18.66
CA ASN A 99 -7.22 8.15 -17.75
C ASN A 99 -7.20 9.56 -18.33
N THR A 100 -6.22 9.90 -19.19
CA THR A 100 -6.29 11.13 -19.99
C THR A 100 -7.51 11.13 -20.90
N VAL A 101 -7.77 10.01 -21.59
CA VAL A 101 -8.99 9.87 -22.42
C VAL A 101 -10.26 9.95 -21.56
N CYS A 102 -10.27 9.36 -20.37
CA CYS A 102 -11.40 9.50 -19.45
C CYS A 102 -11.66 10.96 -19.08
N GLY A 103 -10.61 11.70 -18.69
CA GLY A 103 -10.73 13.13 -18.37
C GLY A 103 -11.23 13.97 -19.55
N LEU A 104 -10.75 13.69 -20.77
CA LEU A 104 -11.22 14.38 -21.99
C LEU A 104 -12.69 14.10 -22.33
N LEU A 105 -13.23 12.96 -21.92
CA LEU A 105 -14.63 12.59 -22.13
C LEU A 105 -15.53 12.95 -20.93
N GLY A 106 -14.95 13.48 -19.85
CA GLY A 106 -15.68 13.73 -18.59
C GLY A 106 -16.02 12.45 -17.82
N ALA A 107 -15.36 11.34 -18.15
CA ALA A 107 -15.54 10.07 -17.48
C ALA A 107 -14.70 9.99 -16.19
N LEU A 108 -15.17 9.20 -15.23
CA LEU A 108 -14.43 8.90 -14.01
C LEU A 108 -13.12 8.16 -14.34
N PRO A 109 -12.05 8.38 -13.55
CA PRO A 109 -10.79 7.68 -13.75
C PRO A 109 -10.98 6.17 -13.62
N MET A 110 -10.29 5.43 -14.49
CA MET A 110 -10.27 3.98 -14.49
C MET A 110 -9.09 3.44 -13.70
N THR A 111 -9.33 2.33 -13.00
CA THR A 111 -8.31 1.55 -12.29
C THR A 111 -8.36 0.08 -12.71
N ALA A 112 -7.25 -0.64 -12.49
CA ALA A 112 -7.21 -2.08 -12.69
C ALA A 112 -7.96 -2.79 -11.55
N VAL A 113 -8.71 -3.84 -11.88
CA VAL A 113 -9.51 -4.59 -10.89
C VAL A 113 -9.13 -6.06 -10.92
N ILE A 114 -8.44 -6.52 -9.87
CA ILE A 114 -7.98 -7.91 -9.73
C ILE A 114 -9.11 -8.93 -9.85
N VAL A 115 -10.31 -8.64 -9.32
CA VAL A 115 -11.44 -9.57 -9.35
C VAL A 115 -11.90 -9.85 -10.79
N ARG A 116 -11.99 -8.82 -11.63
CA ARG A 116 -12.36 -8.98 -13.04
C ARG A 116 -11.26 -9.69 -13.83
N SER A 117 -10.01 -9.31 -13.60
CA SER A 117 -8.87 -9.92 -14.28
C SER A 117 -8.69 -11.40 -13.91
N SER A 118 -8.85 -11.76 -12.63
CA SER A 118 -8.78 -13.14 -12.17
C SER A 118 -9.93 -13.99 -12.70
N ALA A 119 -11.15 -13.47 -12.74
CA ALA A 119 -12.28 -14.16 -13.37
C ALA A 119 -12.02 -14.40 -14.88
N ASN A 120 -11.45 -13.40 -15.57
CA ASN A 120 -11.10 -13.52 -16.98
C ASN A 120 -10.02 -14.60 -17.22
N VAL A 121 -8.99 -14.68 -16.36
CA VAL A 121 -7.97 -15.74 -16.40
C VAL A 121 -8.56 -17.11 -16.09
N GLN A 122 -9.43 -17.22 -15.08
CA GLN A 122 -10.13 -18.46 -14.73
C GLN A 122 -11.08 -18.93 -15.84
N ALA A 123 -11.68 -18.01 -16.59
CA ALA A 123 -12.45 -18.30 -17.80
C ALA A 123 -11.57 -18.73 -19.01
N GLY A 124 -10.25 -18.85 -18.82
CA GLY A 124 -9.32 -19.33 -19.84
C GLY A 124 -8.86 -18.28 -20.84
N ALA A 125 -9.15 -16.99 -20.63
CA ALA A 125 -8.71 -15.94 -21.54
C ALA A 125 -7.19 -15.79 -21.55
N ARG A 126 -6.59 -15.79 -22.75
CA ARG A 126 -5.13 -15.69 -22.94
C ARG A 126 -4.68 -14.48 -23.75
N THR A 127 -5.62 -13.76 -24.36
CA THR A 127 -5.32 -12.67 -25.30
C THR A 127 -5.98 -11.36 -24.90
N LYS A 128 -5.47 -10.26 -25.44
CA LYS A 128 -6.04 -8.90 -25.25
C LYS A 128 -7.45 -8.79 -25.85
N ALA A 129 -7.87 -9.70 -26.71
CA ALA A 129 -9.20 -9.67 -27.31
C ALA A 129 -10.30 -9.78 -26.25
N SER A 130 -10.11 -10.58 -25.19
CA SER A 130 -11.13 -10.74 -24.14
C SER A 130 -11.49 -9.40 -23.47
N ARG A 131 -10.48 -8.61 -23.08
CA ARG A 131 -10.72 -7.29 -22.45
C ARG A 131 -11.32 -6.28 -23.42
N VAL A 132 -10.97 -6.33 -24.72
CA VAL A 132 -11.55 -5.45 -25.74
C VAL A 132 -13.02 -5.81 -25.98
N LEU A 133 -13.31 -7.11 -26.17
CA LEU A 133 -14.68 -7.59 -26.33
C LEU A 133 -15.54 -7.28 -25.10
N HIS A 134 -15.00 -7.42 -23.89
CA HIS A 134 -15.71 -7.02 -22.68
C HIS A 134 -16.14 -5.54 -22.72
N GLY A 135 -15.23 -4.64 -23.09
CA GLY A 135 -15.56 -3.22 -23.27
C GLY A 135 -16.59 -2.97 -24.37
N VAL A 136 -16.48 -3.68 -25.50
CA VAL A 136 -17.46 -3.60 -26.60
C VAL A 136 -18.85 -4.07 -26.16
N TRP A 137 -18.94 -5.17 -25.41
CA TRP A 137 -20.22 -5.66 -24.89
C TRP A 137 -20.84 -4.69 -23.88
N LEU A 138 -20.04 -4.09 -23.00
CA LEU A 138 -20.53 -3.05 -22.09
C LEU A 138 -21.10 -1.85 -22.86
N LEU A 139 -20.39 -1.39 -23.90
CA LEU A 139 -20.86 -0.30 -24.75
C LEU A 139 -22.16 -0.67 -25.48
N LEU A 140 -22.24 -1.89 -26.02
CA LEU A 140 -23.41 -2.37 -26.73
C LEU A 140 -24.63 -2.47 -25.82
N PHE A 141 -24.49 -3.01 -24.61
CA PHE A 141 -25.59 -3.09 -23.66
C PHE A 141 -26.04 -1.71 -23.17
N ALA A 142 -25.09 -0.79 -22.93
CA ALA A 142 -25.43 0.59 -22.58
C ALA A 142 -26.17 1.30 -23.73
N ALA A 143 -25.83 1.01 -24.99
CA ALA A 143 -26.49 1.60 -26.16
C ALA A 143 -27.87 1.00 -26.45
N LEU A 144 -27.99 -0.33 -26.40
CA LEU A 144 -29.19 -1.05 -26.87
C LEU A 144 -30.22 -1.32 -25.78
N LEU A 145 -29.80 -1.38 -24.51
CA LEU A 145 -30.66 -1.79 -23.40
C LEU A 145 -30.77 -0.75 -22.27
N PRO A 146 -30.84 0.57 -22.55
CA PRO A 146 -30.92 1.56 -21.47
C PRO A 146 -32.19 1.41 -20.61
N SER A 147 -33.31 1.03 -21.23
CA SER A 147 -34.58 0.78 -20.53
C SER A 147 -34.48 -0.40 -19.57
N ALA A 148 -33.80 -1.48 -19.95
CA ALA A 148 -33.60 -2.63 -19.07
C ALA A 148 -32.65 -2.31 -17.90
N LEU A 149 -31.60 -1.54 -18.16
CA LEU A 149 -30.67 -1.07 -17.12
C LEU A 149 -31.36 -0.13 -16.12
N ALA A 150 -32.30 0.70 -16.57
CA ALA A 150 -33.07 1.62 -15.71
C ALA A 150 -34.04 0.91 -14.74
N LEU A 151 -34.27 -0.39 -14.90
CA LEU A 151 -35.05 -1.20 -13.96
C LEU A 151 -34.23 -1.73 -12.79
N ILE A 152 -32.89 -1.63 -12.85
CA ILE A 152 -32.02 -2.19 -11.83
C ILE A 152 -32.15 -1.38 -10.53
N PRO A 153 -32.56 -1.99 -9.41
CA PRO A 153 -32.70 -1.29 -8.14
C PRO A 153 -31.32 -1.03 -7.52
N LEU A 154 -31.08 0.20 -7.04
CA LEU A 154 -29.84 0.58 -6.36
C LEU A 154 -29.51 -0.32 -5.14
N PRO A 155 -30.48 -0.77 -4.32
CA PRO A 155 -30.20 -1.73 -3.24
C PRO A 155 -29.53 -3.04 -3.70
N ALA A 156 -29.82 -3.53 -4.92
CA ALA A 156 -29.17 -4.73 -5.44
C ALA A 156 -27.68 -4.46 -5.73
N LEU A 157 -27.37 -3.31 -6.33
CA LEU A 157 -25.99 -2.89 -6.57
C LEU A 157 -25.23 -2.66 -5.26
N ALA A 158 -25.87 -2.03 -4.27
CA ALA A 158 -25.30 -1.84 -2.94
C ALA A 158 -25.00 -3.18 -2.26
N GLY A 159 -25.92 -4.15 -2.33
CA GLY A 159 -25.70 -5.50 -1.81
C GLY A 159 -24.51 -6.21 -2.48
N ILE A 160 -24.37 -6.08 -3.79
CA ILE A 160 -23.22 -6.61 -4.53
C ILE A 160 -21.91 -5.94 -4.08
N LEU A 161 -21.92 -4.62 -3.88
CA LEU A 161 -20.74 -3.88 -3.44
C LEU A 161 -20.32 -4.27 -2.02
N ILE A 162 -21.27 -4.41 -1.10
CA ILE A 162 -21.01 -4.90 0.28
C ILE A 162 -20.45 -6.32 0.24
N HIS A 163 -21.04 -7.21 -0.56
CA HIS A 163 -20.55 -8.58 -0.71
C HIS A 163 -19.13 -8.64 -1.29
N ALA A 164 -18.86 -7.83 -2.32
CA ALA A 164 -17.55 -7.74 -2.93
C ALA A 164 -16.51 -7.20 -1.93
N GLY A 165 -16.84 -6.12 -1.21
CA GLY A 165 -15.99 -5.56 -0.16
C GLY A 165 -15.69 -6.57 0.95
N TRP A 166 -16.70 -7.30 1.42
CA TRP A 166 -16.53 -8.34 2.43
C TRP A 166 -15.58 -9.46 1.99
N LYS A 167 -15.64 -9.87 0.72
CA LYS A 167 -14.73 -10.89 0.16
C LYS A 167 -13.29 -10.42 0.01
N LEU A 168 -13.05 -9.12 -0.09
CA LEU A 168 -11.71 -8.56 -0.20
C LEU A 168 -10.97 -8.53 1.14
N ILE A 169 -11.66 -8.63 2.28
CA ILE A 169 -11.05 -8.60 3.61
C ILE A 169 -10.36 -9.95 3.89
N PRO A 170 -9.02 -10.00 4.03
CA PRO A 170 -8.29 -11.24 4.27
C PRO A 170 -8.30 -11.60 5.76
N PHE A 171 -9.47 -11.92 6.33
CA PHE A 171 -9.65 -12.16 7.77
C PHE A 171 -8.61 -13.12 8.37
N ARG A 172 -8.30 -14.23 7.69
CA ARG A 172 -7.28 -15.19 8.13
C ARG A 172 -5.88 -14.58 8.14
N GLY A 173 -5.55 -13.80 7.12
CA GLY A 173 -4.26 -13.10 7.02
C GLY A 173 -4.09 -12.07 8.14
N LEU A 174 -5.15 -11.33 8.46
CA LEU A 174 -5.15 -10.37 9.56
C LEU A 174 -4.91 -11.05 10.92
N VAL A 175 -5.56 -12.18 11.19
CA VAL A 175 -5.34 -12.94 12.44
C VAL A 175 -3.91 -13.46 12.54
N THR A 176 -3.35 -13.99 11.46
CA THR A 176 -1.96 -14.45 11.42
C THR A 176 -0.99 -13.28 11.64
N LEU A 177 -1.25 -12.13 11.00
CA LEU A 177 -0.44 -10.92 11.17
C LEU A 177 -0.50 -10.41 12.61
N TRP A 178 -1.68 -10.38 13.23
CA TRP A 178 -1.85 -9.95 14.62
C TRP A 178 -1.11 -10.86 15.62
N ARG A 179 -1.05 -12.17 15.34
CA ARG A 179 -0.34 -13.14 16.20
C ARG A 179 1.18 -13.08 16.02
N GLY A 180 1.66 -12.90 14.79
CA GLY A 180 3.09 -12.89 14.48
C GLY A 180 3.76 -11.52 14.60
N GLN A 181 3.14 -10.49 14.04
CA GLN A 181 3.73 -9.15 13.85
C GLN A 181 2.74 -8.05 14.29
N ARG A 182 2.52 -7.92 15.61
CA ARG A 182 1.57 -6.97 16.19
C ARG A 182 1.76 -5.53 15.71
N GLY A 183 3.02 -5.10 15.51
CA GLY A 183 3.32 -3.76 15.00
C GLY A 183 2.78 -3.52 13.58
N GLU A 184 2.90 -4.49 12.68
CA GLU A 184 2.37 -4.39 11.32
C GLU A 184 0.84 -4.44 11.32
N ALA A 185 0.26 -5.29 12.17
CA ALA A 185 -1.18 -5.38 12.31
C ALA A 185 -1.79 -4.07 12.86
N LEU A 186 -1.12 -3.41 13.80
CA LEU A 186 -1.54 -2.10 14.30
C LEU A 186 -1.50 -1.03 13.19
N ILE A 187 -0.42 -0.97 12.42
CA ILE A 187 -0.30 -0.02 11.30
C ILE A 187 -1.43 -0.23 10.29
N LEU A 188 -1.72 -1.48 9.94
CA LEU A 188 -2.83 -1.83 9.04
C LEU A 188 -4.18 -1.34 9.58
N VAL A 189 -4.47 -1.57 10.87
CA VAL A 189 -5.72 -1.12 11.49
C VAL A 189 -5.81 0.41 11.52
N VAL A 190 -4.73 1.09 11.92
CA VAL A 190 -4.68 2.56 11.91
C VAL A 190 -4.89 3.11 10.51
N THR A 191 -4.24 2.52 9.50
CA THR A 191 -4.39 2.92 8.09
C THR A 191 -5.84 2.75 7.63
N ALA A 192 -6.46 1.59 7.92
CA ALA A 192 -7.84 1.32 7.55
C ALA A 192 -8.81 2.30 8.22
N VAL A 193 -8.63 2.57 9.52
CA VAL A 193 -9.45 3.55 10.26
C VAL A 193 -9.26 4.95 9.70
N SER A 194 -8.02 5.38 9.42
CA SER A 194 -7.74 6.69 8.84
C SER A 194 -8.36 6.87 7.45
N ILE A 195 -8.37 5.83 6.61
CA ILE A 195 -9.03 5.87 5.29
C ILE A 195 -10.53 6.14 5.43
N VAL A 196 -11.18 5.49 6.41
CA VAL A 196 -12.62 5.63 6.64
C VAL A 196 -12.97 6.95 7.33
N ALA A 197 -12.15 7.40 8.28
CA ALA A 197 -12.43 8.56 9.10
C ALA A 197 -12.02 9.90 8.46
N VAL A 198 -10.99 9.89 7.61
CA VAL A 198 -10.41 11.10 7.01
C VAL A 198 -10.60 11.09 5.50
N ASN A 199 -9.73 10.38 4.79
CA ASN A 199 -9.84 10.11 3.35
C ASN A 199 -8.80 9.06 2.95
N MET A 200 -8.94 8.53 1.72
CA MET A 200 -8.06 7.49 1.19
C MET A 200 -6.59 7.92 1.12
N PHE A 201 -6.31 9.16 0.73
CA PHE A 201 -4.93 9.61 0.50
C PHE A 201 -4.16 9.82 1.80
N GLU A 202 -4.70 10.62 2.72
CA GLU A 202 -4.11 10.87 4.03
C GLU A 202 -3.98 9.57 4.82
N GLY A 203 -4.98 8.69 4.74
CA GLY A 203 -4.91 7.37 5.36
C GLY A 203 -3.71 6.55 4.87
N VAL A 204 -3.46 6.52 3.56
CA VAL A 204 -2.29 5.85 2.98
C VAL A 204 -0.97 6.51 3.42
N LEU A 205 -0.91 7.85 3.47
CA LEU A 205 0.29 8.56 3.94
C LEU A 205 0.59 8.29 5.42
N ILE A 206 -0.42 8.26 6.27
CA ILE A 206 -0.29 7.91 7.69
C ILE A 206 0.27 6.48 7.81
N GLY A 207 -0.31 5.53 7.07
CA GLY A 207 0.15 4.14 7.06
C GLY A 207 1.61 4.00 6.61
N LEU A 208 1.99 4.71 5.54
CA LEU A 208 3.36 4.74 5.04
C LEU A 208 4.32 5.34 6.05
N ALA A 209 3.98 6.50 6.63
CA ALA A 209 4.80 7.16 7.64
C ALA A 209 5.04 6.25 8.86
N LEU A 210 3.99 5.62 9.38
CA LEU A 210 4.11 4.66 10.49
C LEU A 210 4.97 3.45 10.11
N SER A 211 4.83 2.95 8.88
CA SER A 211 5.64 1.83 8.37
C SER A 211 7.13 2.20 8.29
N VAL A 212 7.44 3.39 7.77
CA VAL A 212 8.81 3.91 7.69
C VAL A 212 9.40 4.10 9.08
N VAL A 213 8.67 4.73 10.00
CA VAL A 213 9.10 4.93 11.39
C VAL A 213 9.36 3.60 12.10
N LYS A 214 8.44 2.63 12.00
CA LYS A 214 8.64 1.28 12.56
C LYS A 214 9.88 0.61 11.98
N THR A 215 10.02 0.63 10.66
CA THR A 215 11.13 -0.03 9.96
C THR A 215 12.47 0.60 10.35
N ALA A 216 12.52 1.93 10.43
CA ALA A 216 13.69 2.65 10.92
C ALA A 216 14.03 2.24 12.35
N TRP A 217 13.04 2.18 13.24
CA TRP A 217 13.24 1.78 14.64
C TRP A 217 13.72 0.33 14.81
N GLU A 218 13.20 -0.60 14.00
CA GLU A 218 13.60 -2.00 14.01
C GLU A 218 14.97 -2.24 13.38
N SER A 219 15.31 -1.45 12.35
CA SER A 219 16.63 -1.46 11.71
C SER A 219 17.71 -0.92 12.64
N SER A 220 17.39 0.04 13.51
CA SER A 220 18.29 0.62 14.53
C SER A 220 18.50 -0.29 15.76
N LYS A 221 18.61 -1.61 15.58
CA LYS A 221 19.01 -2.52 16.67
C LYS A 221 20.53 -2.61 16.73
N VAL A 222 21.10 -1.92 17.70
CA VAL A 222 22.49 -2.12 18.14
C VAL A 222 22.49 -3.04 19.36
N LYS A 223 23.36 -4.04 19.36
CA LYS A 223 23.68 -4.85 20.54
C LYS A 223 25.03 -4.41 21.07
N LEU A 224 25.08 -4.11 22.37
CA LEU A 224 26.32 -3.94 23.11
C LEU A 224 26.49 -5.17 24.01
N GLU A 225 27.63 -5.82 23.90
CA GLU A 225 28.07 -6.85 24.85
C GLU A 225 29.32 -6.34 25.55
N VAL A 226 29.27 -6.28 26.88
CA VAL A 226 30.40 -5.89 27.73
C VAL A 226 30.94 -7.15 28.39
N MET A 227 32.19 -7.49 28.11
CA MET A 227 32.91 -8.60 28.71
C MET A 227 33.97 -8.05 29.66
N ASP A 228 33.70 -8.17 30.96
CA ASP A 228 34.67 -7.84 32.01
C ASP A 228 35.26 -9.14 32.58
N LYS A 229 36.55 -9.39 32.30
CA LYS A 229 37.29 -10.57 32.77
C LYS A 229 38.04 -10.31 34.10
N GLY A 230 37.76 -9.19 34.78
CA GLY A 230 38.34 -8.83 36.07
C GLY A 230 39.75 -8.24 35.97
N ALA A 231 40.74 -9.04 35.57
CA ALA A 231 42.17 -8.67 35.62
C ALA A 231 42.75 -8.14 34.28
N GLY A 232 41.93 -7.59 33.40
CA GLY A 232 42.35 -7.15 32.05
C GLY A 232 41.47 -6.04 31.48
N PRO A 233 41.69 -5.65 30.21
CA PRO A 233 40.89 -4.62 29.56
C PRO A 233 39.42 -5.03 29.46
N VAL A 234 38.52 -4.07 29.68
CA VAL A 234 37.09 -4.27 29.48
C VAL A 234 36.83 -4.31 27.99
N GLN A 235 36.31 -5.44 27.50
CA GLN A 235 36.02 -5.63 26.07
C GLN A 235 34.57 -5.28 25.80
N VAL A 236 34.32 -4.31 24.92
CA VAL A 236 32.99 -3.88 24.51
C VAL A 236 32.82 -4.21 23.04
N HIS A 237 31.89 -5.11 22.73
CA HIS A 237 31.59 -5.50 21.37
C HIS A 237 30.28 -4.86 20.91
N LEU A 238 30.34 -4.05 19.86
CA LEU A 238 29.18 -3.44 19.22
C LEU A 238 28.84 -4.21 17.95
N SER A 239 27.60 -4.69 17.86
CA SER A 239 27.09 -5.38 16.66
C SER A 239 25.74 -4.83 16.21
N GLY A 240 25.46 -4.95 14.90
CA GLY A 240 24.22 -4.44 14.29
C GLY A 240 24.35 -3.06 13.68
N ASN A 241 23.35 -2.20 13.84
CA ASN A 241 23.32 -0.85 13.24
C ASN A 241 23.42 0.23 14.32
N ALA A 242 24.56 0.92 14.39
CA ALA A 242 24.79 2.07 15.25
C ALA A 242 24.28 3.34 14.55
N THR A 243 23.11 3.80 14.98
CA THR A 243 22.46 5.02 14.46
C THR A 243 22.21 6.02 15.59
N PHE A 244 22.09 7.31 15.26
CA PHE A 244 21.82 8.43 16.17
C PHE A 244 20.65 8.15 17.13
N LEU A 245 19.61 7.45 16.67
CA LEU A 245 18.46 7.02 17.48
C LEU A 245 18.83 6.15 18.70
N ARG A 246 19.96 5.45 18.65
CA ARG A 246 20.49 4.59 19.74
C ARG A 246 21.73 5.15 20.41
N LEU A 247 22.25 6.27 19.92
CA LEU A 247 23.44 6.90 20.46
C LEU A 247 23.36 7.14 21.98
N PRO A 248 22.25 7.66 22.56
CA PRO A 248 22.15 7.83 24.01
C PRO A 248 22.38 6.53 24.77
N LYS A 249 21.77 5.42 24.34
CA LYS A 249 21.93 4.10 24.98
C LYS A 249 23.36 3.57 24.86
N ILE A 250 24.02 3.81 23.72
CA ILE A 250 25.42 3.43 23.52
C ILE A 250 26.28 4.21 24.51
N LEU A 251 26.13 5.54 24.56
CA LEU A 251 26.89 6.41 25.45
C LEU A 251 26.63 6.11 26.93
N ASP A 252 25.38 5.94 27.36
CA ASP A 252 25.05 5.59 28.76
C ASP A 252 25.76 4.31 29.20
N THR A 253 25.83 3.30 28.31
CA THR A 253 26.52 2.04 28.60
C THR A 253 28.03 2.24 28.68
N LEU A 254 28.61 3.02 27.76
CA LEU A 254 30.03 3.32 27.74
C LEU A 254 30.47 4.20 28.92
N GLU A 255 29.65 5.15 29.33
CA GLU A 255 29.88 6.02 30.49
C GLU A 255 29.72 5.27 31.81
N SER A 256 28.94 4.18 31.84
CA SER A 256 28.85 3.30 33.00
C SER A 256 30.07 2.39 33.22
N LEU A 257 31.02 2.37 32.27
CA LEU A 257 32.22 1.54 32.38
C LEU A 257 33.20 2.11 33.42
N PRO A 258 33.97 1.24 34.09
CA PRO A 258 35.02 1.66 35.01
C PRO A 258 36.03 2.58 34.30
N GLN A 259 36.32 3.73 34.90
CA GLN A 259 37.25 4.74 34.36
C GLN A 259 38.71 4.48 34.73
N ASP A 260 38.99 3.42 35.50
CA ASP A 260 40.31 3.07 36.02
C ASP A 260 41.01 1.97 35.22
N ARG A 261 40.36 1.46 34.16
CA ARG A 261 40.84 0.30 33.38
C ARG A 261 40.80 0.57 31.87
N PRO A 262 41.73 -0.03 31.09
CA PRO A 262 41.71 0.08 29.64
C PRO A 262 40.44 -0.54 29.03
N VAL A 263 39.87 0.12 28.03
CA VAL A 263 38.71 -0.37 27.28
C VAL A 263 39.10 -0.71 25.84
N GLU A 264 38.70 -1.89 25.37
CA GLU A 264 38.80 -2.29 23.97
C GLU A 264 37.41 -2.26 23.34
N LEU A 265 37.20 -1.38 22.37
CA LEU A 265 35.93 -1.18 21.69
C LEU A 265 35.99 -1.82 20.30
N ASP A 266 35.31 -2.95 20.14
CA ASP A 266 35.25 -3.70 18.89
C ASP A 266 34.00 -3.31 18.10
N LEU A 267 34.23 -2.71 16.93
CA LEU A 267 33.21 -2.22 15.99
C LEU A 267 33.12 -3.09 14.73
N THR A 268 33.87 -4.19 14.65
CA THR A 268 33.98 -5.01 13.42
C THR A 268 32.67 -5.70 13.00
N ALA A 269 31.77 -5.95 13.96
CA ALA A 269 30.46 -6.55 13.73
C ALA A 269 29.33 -5.53 13.46
N LEU A 270 29.65 -4.25 13.27
CA LEU A 270 28.69 -3.25 12.81
C LEU A 270 28.41 -3.39 11.31
N HIS A 271 27.13 -3.47 10.96
CA HIS A 271 26.67 -3.40 9.58
C HIS A 271 26.54 -1.96 9.09
N HIS A 272 26.25 -1.03 10.00
CA HIS A 272 26.13 0.39 9.71
C HIS A 272 26.55 1.22 10.92
N LEU A 273 27.33 2.27 10.68
CA LEU A 273 27.71 3.29 11.65
C LEU A 273 27.43 4.64 11.01
N ASP A 274 26.49 5.41 11.56
CA ASP A 274 26.23 6.75 11.06
C ASP A 274 27.26 7.77 11.57
N HIS A 275 27.32 8.92 10.90
CA HIS A 275 28.34 9.93 11.19
C HIS A 275 28.24 10.45 12.63
N ALA A 276 27.03 10.68 13.13
CA ALA A 276 26.79 11.14 14.49
C ALA A 276 27.32 10.15 15.54
N CYS A 277 27.09 8.84 15.35
CA CYS A 277 27.65 7.82 16.23
C CYS A 277 29.18 7.73 16.11
N SER A 278 29.74 7.81 14.91
CA SER A 278 31.19 7.79 14.71
C SER A 278 31.88 8.94 15.47
N THR A 279 31.38 10.16 15.33
CA THR A 279 31.92 11.35 16.01
C THR A 279 31.75 11.28 17.52
N ALA A 280 30.60 10.78 18.01
CA ALA A 280 30.38 10.64 19.43
C ALA A 280 31.26 9.55 20.07
N LEU A 281 31.46 8.42 19.38
CA LEU A 281 32.35 7.35 19.83
C LEU A 281 33.82 7.80 19.85
N SER A 282 34.28 8.55 18.85
CA SER A 282 35.65 9.09 18.85
C SER A 282 35.87 10.08 19.99
N HIS A 283 34.92 11.01 20.21
CA HIS A 283 35.01 11.95 21.33
C HIS A 283 34.93 11.27 22.69
N TRP A 284 34.11 10.23 22.83
CA TRP A 284 34.07 9.43 24.05
C TRP A 284 35.41 8.73 24.29
N ALA A 285 35.98 8.09 23.26
CA ALA A 285 37.27 7.39 23.34
C ALA A 285 38.42 8.32 23.71
N GLU A 286 38.48 9.52 23.12
CA GLU A 286 39.45 10.56 23.47
C GLU A 286 39.33 11.00 24.93
N ARG A 287 38.10 11.23 25.40
CA ARG A 287 37.83 11.66 26.78
C ARG A 287 38.18 10.58 27.82
N HIS A 288 37.88 9.32 27.49
CA HIS A 288 38.17 8.19 28.36
C HIS A 288 39.67 7.87 28.42
N SER A 289 40.44 8.25 27.39
CA SER A 289 41.90 8.08 27.32
C SER A 289 42.68 9.19 28.06
N GLY A 290 42.12 9.76 29.13
CA GLY A 290 42.73 10.84 29.92
C GLY A 290 44.05 10.42 30.63
N ALA A 291 44.75 11.41 31.21
CA ALA A 291 46.18 11.35 31.58
C ALA A 291 46.66 10.15 32.43
N ASP A 292 45.78 9.46 33.17
CA ASP A 292 46.12 8.33 34.05
C ASP A 292 45.61 6.96 33.55
N THR A 293 44.98 6.91 32.37
CA THR A 293 44.34 5.70 31.82
C THR A 293 44.92 5.32 30.47
N PRO A 294 45.17 4.01 30.18
CA PRO A 294 45.65 3.60 28.86
C PRO A 294 44.62 3.91 27.78
N PRO A 295 45.04 4.24 26.55
CA PRO A 295 44.14 4.67 25.49
C PRO A 295 43.17 3.58 25.07
N VAL A 296 41.92 3.98 24.78
CA VAL A 296 40.88 3.10 24.26
C VAL A 296 41.32 2.55 22.91
N ARG A 297 41.32 1.22 22.75
CA ARG A 297 41.60 0.60 21.45
C ARG A 297 40.31 0.42 20.66
N LEU A 298 40.19 1.18 19.58
CA LEU A 298 39.11 1.04 18.61
C LEU A 298 39.51 0.03 17.54
N THR A 299 38.75 -1.05 17.42
CA THR A 299 38.92 -2.02 16.32
C THR A 299 37.81 -1.78 15.31
N THR A 300 38.15 -1.15 14.18
CA THR A 300 37.23 -0.94 13.05
C THR A 300 37.55 -1.92 11.92
N ARG A 301 36.60 -2.07 10.99
CA ARG A 301 36.80 -2.83 9.76
C ARG A 301 37.71 -2.11 8.78
#